data_AF-A0A0P9WPH5-F1
#
_entry.id   AF-A0A0P9WPH5-F1
#
_cell.length_a   1.000
_cell.length_b   1.000
_cell.length_c   1.000
_cell.angle_alpha   90.00
_cell.angle_beta   90.00
_cell.angle_gamma   90.00
#
_symmetry.space_group_name_H-M   'P 1'
#
loop_
_entity.id
_entity.type
_entity.pdbx_description
1 polymer ?
#
loop_
_entity_poly.entity_id
_entity_poly.type
_entity_poly.pdbx_seq_one_letter_code
_entity_poly.pdbx_strand_id
1 'polypeptide(L)'
;MFHMISVENFKSFAKKQSVKLAPITLIYGPNSSGKSSLIQALMLLKQSLTRPSEQGGLVSNGEFVDLGDYAAMAHNHNVGNEIKFSCSYSPSKNAAKNEWSTGFMSLPNTQRRTHELTYLLSGKNRQNRNEEFTYLSNIKTTYASAKIETFSLDLLSDLTRREGAEKAQRLKHARSFNFASEQSRDSVFTYLSKLKFISKEHHKDIVKDLNDIRFTSDLNYATPSSVAIQDKIESGFGAALTNNIITLVAKDIQEAFNSITYLGPLRSHPSRFYAPKGDQSGSVGKQGENTARFIYEKSPEITGKINEWFHNF
;
A
#
# COMPACT_ATOMS: atom_id res chain seq x y z
N MET A 1 -14.84 -5.85 -1.88
CA MET A 1 -14.40 -6.23 -3.24
C MET A 1 -13.63 -5.08 -3.86
N PHE A 2 -12.43 -5.34 -4.40
CA PHE A 2 -11.64 -4.36 -5.15
C PHE A 2 -12.19 -4.16 -6.56
N HIS A 3 -12.23 -2.90 -7.00
CA HIS A 3 -12.78 -2.45 -8.29
C HIS A 3 -11.72 -1.85 -9.21
N MET A 4 -10.67 -1.26 -8.63
CA MET A 4 -9.62 -0.61 -9.40
C MET A 4 -8.32 -0.60 -8.61
N ILE A 5 -7.21 -0.79 -9.32
CA ILE A 5 -5.87 -0.50 -8.84
C ILE A 5 -5.21 0.45 -9.83
N SER A 6 -4.49 1.45 -9.33
CA SER A 6 -3.62 2.30 -10.15
C SER A 6 -2.22 2.32 -9.59
N VAL A 7 -1.26 2.45 -10.48
CA VAL A 7 0.17 2.44 -10.17
C VAL A 7 0.89 3.48 -11.02
N GLU A 8 1.84 4.20 -10.42
CA GLU A 8 2.67 5.21 -11.07
C GLU A 8 4.09 5.16 -10.53
N ASN A 9 5.07 5.39 -11.41
CA ASN A 9 6.50 5.36 -11.12
C ASN A 9 6.99 4.06 -10.43
N PHE A 10 6.40 2.91 -10.79
CA PHE A 10 6.74 1.60 -10.22
C PHE A 10 7.17 0.63 -11.31
N LYS A 11 8.43 0.18 -11.26
CA LYS A 11 9.05 -0.75 -12.20
C LYS A 11 8.85 -0.30 -13.66
N SER A 12 8.04 -1.03 -14.42
CA SER A 12 7.75 -0.75 -15.84
C SER A 12 6.74 0.38 -16.04
N PHE A 13 6.02 0.81 -14.99
CA PHE A 13 5.01 1.85 -15.07
C PHE A 13 5.60 3.23 -14.79
N ALA A 14 5.93 3.98 -15.85
CA ALA A 14 6.41 5.35 -15.73
C ALA A 14 5.29 6.33 -15.32
N LYS A 15 4.20 6.33 -16.08
CA LYS A 15 3.01 7.18 -15.86
C LYS A 15 1.91 6.39 -15.16
N LYS A 16 0.98 7.08 -14.50
CA LYS A 16 -0.21 6.47 -13.89
C LYS A 16 -0.93 5.55 -14.86
N GLN A 17 -1.04 4.28 -14.51
CA GLN A 17 -1.86 3.28 -15.18
C GLN A 17 -2.95 2.81 -14.23
N SER A 18 -4.18 2.69 -14.72
CA SER A 18 -5.34 2.26 -13.93
C SER A 18 -5.94 1.00 -14.54
N VAL A 19 -6.12 -0.04 -13.72
CA VAL A 19 -6.68 -1.33 -14.12
C VAL A 19 -7.97 -1.56 -13.35
N LYS A 20 -9.07 -1.77 -14.09
CA LYS A 20 -10.35 -2.19 -13.53
C LYS A 20 -10.29 -3.65 -13.13
N LEU A 21 -10.81 -3.97 -11.96
CA LEU A 21 -10.88 -5.32 -11.41
C LEU A 21 -12.34 -5.79 -11.44
N ALA A 22 -12.57 -6.88 -12.17
CA ALA A 22 -13.83 -7.62 -12.18
C ALA A 22 -13.68 -8.88 -11.31
N PRO A 23 -14.79 -9.57 -10.94
CA PRO A 23 -14.74 -10.78 -10.12
C PRO A 23 -13.75 -11.83 -10.65
N ILE A 24 -13.60 -11.92 -11.97
CA ILE A 24 -12.52 -12.64 -12.64
C ILE A 24 -11.81 -11.63 -13.55
N THR A 25 -10.51 -11.43 -13.31
CA THR A 25 -9.66 -10.54 -14.10
C THR A 25 -8.49 -11.34 -14.68
N LEU A 26 -8.38 -11.38 -16.00
CA LEU A 26 -7.31 -12.09 -16.73
C LEU A 26 -6.26 -11.08 -17.20
N ILE A 27 -5.01 -11.26 -16.81
CA ILE A 27 -3.88 -10.40 -17.21
C ILE A 27 -2.97 -11.21 -18.13
N TYR A 28 -2.91 -10.85 -19.41
CA TYR A 28 -2.10 -11.51 -20.43
C TYR A 28 -1.40 -10.48 -21.33
N GLY A 29 -0.39 -10.93 -22.08
CA GLY A 29 0.43 -10.07 -22.94
C GLY A 29 1.90 -10.50 -23.00
N PRO A 30 2.73 -9.85 -23.85
CA PRO A 30 4.13 -10.22 -24.08
C PRO A 30 5.00 -10.22 -22.81
N ASN A 31 6.13 -10.93 -22.82
CA ASN A 31 7.09 -10.88 -21.71
C ASN A 31 7.55 -9.44 -21.45
N SER A 32 7.83 -9.12 -20.19
CA SER A 32 8.27 -7.79 -19.75
C SER A 32 7.26 -6.64 -19.95
N SER A 33 6.00 -6.94 -20.32
CA SER A 33 4.94 -5.93 -20.48
C SER A 33 4.35 -5.38 -19.17
N GLY A 34 4.94 -5.67 -18.00
CA GLY A 34 4.49 -5.17 -16.69
C GLY A 34 3.41 -5.99 -15.97
N LYS A 35 3.00 -7.15 -16.50
CA LYS A 35 2.00 -8.04 -15.86
C LYS A 35 2.36 -8.41 -14.41
N SER A 36 3.59 -8.86 -14.20
CA SER A 36 4.09 -9.20 -12.87
C SER A 36 4.22 -7.97 -11.98
N SER A 37 4.57 -6.81 -12.54
CA SER A 37 4.66 -5.55 -11.79
C SER A 37 3.31 -5.15 -11.22
N LEU A 38 2.20 -5.37 -11.93
CA LEU A 38 0.86 -5.09 -11.40
C LEU A 38 0.51 -5.97 -10.20
N ILE A 39 0.79 -7.28 -10.28
CA ILE A 39 0.56 -8.22 -9.17
C ILE A 39 1.47 -7.86 -7.99
N GLN A 40 2.74 -7.58 -8.26
CA GLN A 40 3.72 -7.17 -7.25
C GLN A 40 3.32 -5.88 -6.54
N ALA A 41 2.73 -4.90 -7.24
CA ALA A 41 2.20 -3.69 -6.61
C ALA A 41 1.10 -4.00 -5.58
N LEU A 42 0.15 -4.88 -5.93
CA LEU A 42 -0.90 -5.29 -5.00
C LEU A 42 -0.35 -6.04 -3.79
N MET A 43 0.64 -6.92 -4.00
CA MET A 43 1.29 -7.67 -2.93
C MET A 43 2.16 -6.79 -2.03
N LEU A 44 2.85 -5.81 -2.62
CA LEU A 44 3.62 -4.81 -1.90
C LEU A 44 2.72 -3.98 -0.97
N LEU A 45 1.56 -3.53 -1.48
CA LEU A 45 0.57 -2.83 -0.68
C LEU A 45 0.00 -3.72 0.43
N LYS A 46 -0.35 -4.98 0.11
CA LYS A 46 -0.80 -5.94 1.13
C LYS A 46 0.23 -6.02 2.26
N GLN A 47 1.48 -6.35 1.94
CA GLN A 47 2.50 -6.55 2.98
C GLN A 47 2.87 -5.28 3.74
N SER A 48 2.76 -4.11 3.10
CA SER A 48 3.07 -2.82 3.74
C SER A 48 1.92 -2.31 4.61
N LEU A 49 0.66 -2.56 4.23
CA LEU A 49 -0.51 -2.03 4.93
C LEU A 49 -1.05 -2.97 6.02
N THR A 50 -0.75 -4.26 5.94
CA THR A 50 -1.19 -5.23 6.94
C THR A 50 -0.15 -5.51 8.02
N ARG A 51 1.10 -5.06 7.83
CA ARG A 51 2.14 -5.14 8.86
C ARG A 51 2.19 -3.84 9.65
N PRO A 52 2.28 -3.89 10.98
CA PRO A 52 2.46 -2.69 11.76
C PRO A 52 3.81 -2.02 11.46
N SER A 53 3.79 -0.70 11.25
CA SER A 53 4.94 0.11 10.87
C SER A 53 4.70 1.57 11.25
N GLU A 54 5.50 2.12 12.16
CA GLU A 54 5.27 3.47 12.68
C GLU A 54 5.33 4.55 11.58
N GLN A 55 6.28 4.44 10.66
CA GLN A 55 6.47 5.40 9.57
C GLN A 55 5.63 5.10 8.31
N GLY A 56 4.84 4.03 8.33
CA GLY A 56 4.00 3.62 7.20
C GLY A 56 4.77 3.34 5.91
N GLY A 57 6.07 3.04 5.99
CA GLY A 57 6.93 2.83 4.83
C GLY A 57 6.57 1.57 4.04
N LEU A 58 7.01 1.54 2.77
CA LEU A 58 6.94 0.34 1.95
C LEU A 58 7.83 -0.75 2.56
N VAL A 59 7.21 -1.87 2.93
CA VAL A 59 7.90 -3.10 3.28
C VAL A 59 8.21 -3.78 1.96
N SER A 60 9.42 -3.65 1.43
CA SER A 60 9.76 -4.12 0.08
C SER A 60 10.17 -5.59 0.00
N ASN A 61 10.52 -6.21 1.14
CA ASN A 61 10.92 -7.61 1.25
C ASN A 61 10.15 -8.28 2.39
N GLY A 62 9.63 -9.47 2.15
CA GLY A 62 8.69 -10.09 3.06
C GLY A 62 7.98 -11.31 2.48
N GLU A 63 6.87 -11.69 3.12
CA GLU A 63 6.15 -12.92 2.83
C GLU A 63 5.58 -12.98 1.41
N PHE A 64 5.13 -11.85 0.86
CA PHE A 64 4.41 -11.83 -0.40
C PHE A 64 5.29 -11.45 -1.60
N VAL A 65 6.21 -10.49 -1.42
CA VAL A 65 7.16 -10.08 -2.46
C VAL A 65 8.48 -9.61 -1.88
N ASP A 66 9.55 -9.94 -2.62
CA ASP A 66 10.89 -9.40 -2.45
C ASP A 66 11.25 -8.54 -3.66
N LEU A 67 11.32 -7.22 -3.45
CA LEU A 67 11.50 -6.23 -4.50
C LEU A 67 12.83 -5.48 -4.39
N GLY A 68 13.62 -5.72 -3.34
CA GLY A 68 14.88 -5.02 -3.11
C GLY A 68 14.69 -3.68 -2.41
N ASP A 69 15.48 -2.68 -2.80
CA ASP A 69 15.45 -1.32 -2.26
C ASP A 69 14.45 -0.42 -3.02
N TYR A 70 14.37 0.85 -2.63
CA TYR A 70 13.49 1.81 -3.30
C TYR A 70 13.87 2.02 -4.76
N ALA A 71 15.16 2.00 -5.09
CA ALA A 71 15.63 2.15 -6.47
C ALA A 71 15.16 0.98 -7.36
N ALA A 72 15.16 -0.26 -6.86
CA ALA A 72 14.66 -1.41 -7.59
C ALA A 72 13.13 -1.35 -7.86
N MET A 73 12.39 -0.62 -7.03
CA MET A 73 10.95 -0.39 -7.22
C MET A 73 10.65 0.83 -8.09
N ALA A 74 11.42 1.91 -7.97
CA ALA A 74 11.20 3.15 -8.70
C ALA A 74 11.47 2.97 -10.21
N HIS A 75 10.63 3.58 -11.05
CA HIS A 75 10.85 3.55 -12.50
C HIS A 75 12.21 4.18 -12.86
N ASN A 76 12.97 3.51 -13.74
CA ASN A 76 14.33 3.88 -14.12
C ASN A 76 15.29 4.08 -12.94
N HIS A 77 15.02 3.44 -11.80
CA HIS A 77 15.81 3.61 -10.57
C HIS A 77 15.88 5.05 -10.06
N ASN A 78 14.94 5.90 -10.46
CA ASN A 78 14.92 7.29 -10.06
C ASN A 78 14.31 7.45 -8.66
N VAL A 79 15.18 7.40 -7.65
CA VAL A 79 14.84 7.60 -6.23
C VAL A 79 14.35 9.02 -5.91
N GLY A 80 14.47 9.95 -6.86
CA GLY A 80 13.95 11.31 -6.74
C GLY A 80 12.43 11.39 -6.87
N ASN A 81 11.84 10.44 -7.61
CA ASN A 81 10.41 10.43 -7.91
C ASN A 81 9.63 9.64 -6.85
N GLU A 82 8.42 10.10 -6.57
CA GLU A 82 7.46 9.43 -5.70
C GLU A 82 6.84 8.19 -6.37
N ILE A 83 6.62 7.13 -5.59
CA ILE A 83 5.86 5.95 -6.04
C ILE A 83 4.42 6.15 -5.57
N LYS A 84 3.46 6.08 -6.49
CA LYS A 84 2.03 6.23 -6.16
C LYS A 84 1.26 4.97 -6.44
N PHE A 85 0.38 4.66 -5.51
CA PHE A 85 -0.62 3.64 -5.67
C PHE A 85 -2.00 4.22 -5.40
N SER A 86 -3.00 3.68 -6.08
CA SER A 86 -4.39 3.95 -5.74
C SER A 86 -5.17 2.64 -5.76
N CYS A 87 -6.01 2.42 -4.76
CA CYS A 87 -6.94 1.29 -4.74
C CYS A 87 -8.36 1.78 -4.50
N SER A 88 -9.31 1.15 -5.17
CA SER A 88 -10.73 1.43 -4.96
C SER A 88 -11.46 0.13 -4.67
N TYR A 89 -12.27 0.10 -3.62
CA TYR A 89 -13.04 -1.07 -3.21
C TYR A 89 -14.37 -0.68 -2.56
N SER A 90 -15.27 -1.64 -2.47
CA SER A 90 -16.47 -1.54 -1.63
C SER A 90 -16.34 -2.48 -0.43
N PRO A 91 -16.87 -2.09 0.74
CA PRO A 91 -16.86 -2.94 1.93
C PRO A 91 -17.55 -4.29 1.66
N SER A 92 -17.09 -5.33 2.36
CA SER A 92 -17.76 -6.63 2.39
C SER A 92 -19.11 -6.51 3.10
N LYS A 93 -20.15 -7.22 2.62
CA LYS A 93 -21.47 -7.28 3.28
C LYS A 93 -21.39 -7.75 4.74
N ASN A 94 -20.36 -8.50 5.11
CA ASN A 94 -20.15 -8.99 6.48
C ASN A 94 -19.41 -7.98 7.36
N ALA A 95 -18.53 -7.14 6.80
CA ALA A 95 -17.86 -6.07 7.55
C ALA A 95 -18.88 -5.01 8.01
N ALA A 96 -19.88 -4.72 7.19
CA ALA A 96 -20.98 -3.81 7.51
C ALA A 96 -21.86 -4.25 8.70
N LYS A 97 -21.80 -5.52 9.12
CA LYS A 97 -22.50 -6.04 10.31
C LYS A 97 -21.68 -5.91 11.60
N ASN A 98 -20.35 -5.87 11.49
CA ASN A 98 -19.45 -5.76 12.65
C ASN A 98 -19.09 -4.30 13.00
N GLU A 99 -19.54 -3.33 12.20
CA GLU A 99 -19.41 -1.88 12.44
C GLU A 99 -20.13 -1.40 13.72
N TRP A 100 -20.93 -2.24 14.40
CA TRP A 100 -21.56 -1.93 15.69
C TRP A 100 -20.61 -2.00 16.91
N SER A 101 -19.33 -2.35 16.75
CA SER A 101 -18.45 -2.69 17.88
C SER A 101 -17.42 -1.63 18.28
N THR A 102 -17.31 -0.49 17.59
CA THR A 102 -16.36 0.59 17.95
C THR A 102 -17.04 1.95 17.93
N GLY A 103 -17.91 2.21 18.90
CA GLY A 103 -18.45 3.55 19.21
C GLY A 103 -19.74 3.96 18.49
N PHE A 104 -20.27 5.13 18.88
CA PHE A 104 -21.49 5.74 18.33
C PHE A 104 -21.39 6.18 16.86
N MET A 105 -20.26 5.93 16.18
CA MET A 105 -19.95 6.44 14.85
C MET A 105 -19.49 5.32 13.92
N SER A 106 -20.01 5.28 12.69
CA SER A 106 -19.61 4.36 11.64
C SER A 106 -19.14 5.11 10.40
N LEU A 107 -18.26 4.49 9.61
CA LEU A 107 -17.97 4.98 8.26
C LEU A 107 -19.22 4.90 7.40
N PRO A 108 -19.32 5.64 6.28
CA PRO A 108 -20.43 5.48 5.35
C PRO A 108 -20.51 4.05 4.78
N ASN A 109 -21.60 3.32 5.08
CA ASN A 109 -21.77 1.89 4.74
C ASN A 109 -21.96 1.59 3.23
N THR A 110 -22.35 2.58 2.42
CA THR A 110 -22.86 2.35 1.05
C THR A 110 -21.93 2.80 -0.07
N GLN A 111 -20.65 3.03 0.22
CA GLN A 111 -19.79 3.85 -0.64
C GLN A 111 -18.58 3.11 -1.20
N ARG A 112 -18.18 3.53 -2.40
CA ARG A 112 -16.89 3.19 -2.97
C ARG A 112 -15.83 3.96 -2.18
N ARG A 113 -14.90 3.22 -1.61
CA ARG A 113 -13.75 3.71 -0.84
C ARG A 113 -12.57 3.76 -1.79
N THR A 114 -11.91 4.90 -1.90
CA THR A 114 -10.72 5.07 -2.74
C THR A 114 -9.61 5.64 -1.91
N HIS A 115 -8.46 4.98 -1.92
CA HIS A 115 -7.26 5.41 -1.21
C HIS A 115 -6.15 5.64 -2.20
N GLU A 116 -5.54 6.81 -2.16
CA GLU A 116 -4.35 7.19 -2.91
C GLU A 116 -3.20 7.31 -1.92
N LEU A 117 -2.12 6.56 -2.16
CA LEU A 117 -0.98 6.41 -1.28
C LEU A 117 0.28 6.82 -2.04
N THR A 118 1.01 7.78 -1.50
CA THR A 118 2.23 8.33 -2.10
C THR A 118 3.42 8.06 -1.19
N TYR A 119 4.43 7.38 -1.73
CA TYR A 119 5.61 6.96 -0.98
C TYR A 119 6.88 7.63 -1.49
N LEU A 120 7.71 8.09 -0.56
CA LEU A 120 8.99 8.73 -0.83
C LEU A 120 10.13 8.00 -0.10
N LEU A 121 11.35 8.19 -0.61
CA LEU A 121 12.59 7.81 0.06
C LEU A 121 13.15 9.00 0.84
N SER A 122 13.21 8.89 2.15
CA SER A 122 13.93 9.84 3.00
C SER A 122 15.39 9.40 3.14
N GLY A 123 16.32 10.34 3.26
CA GLY A 123 17.76 10.09 3.43
C GLY A 123 18.55 9.94 2.13
N LYS A 124 17.93 10.09 0.96
CA LYS A 124 18.56 9.82 -0.36
C LYS A 124 19.84 10.61 -0.68
N ASN A 125 20.04 11.76 -0.03
CA ASN A 125 21.21 12.62 -0.22
C ASN A 125 22.23 12.50 0.94
N ARG A 126 22.02 11.58 1.89
CA ARG A 126 22.92 11.37 3.03
C ARG A 126 24.08 10.47 2.61
N GLN A 127 25.25 10.68 3.21
CA GLN A 127 26.43 9.86 2.93
C GLN A 127 26.25 8.41 3.40
N ASN A 128 25.54 8.21 4.52
CA ASN A 128 25.29 6.90 5.09
C ASN A 128 23.96 6.33 4.60
N ARG A 129 23.98 5.28 3.76
CA ARG A 129 22.76 4.62 3.26
C ARG A 129 21.88 4.03 4.36
N ASN A 130 22.42 3.74 5.54
CA ASN A 130 21.61 3.27 6.67
C ASN A 130 20.67 4.35 7.21
N GLU A 131 20.80 5.60 6.75
CA GLU A 131 19.87 6.68 7.04
C GLU A 131 18.63 6.68 6.14
N GLU A 132 18.62 5.86 5.09
CA GLU A 132 17.51 5.77 4.15
C GLU A 132 16.36 4.96 4.72
N PHE A 133 15.14 5.45 4.52
CA PHE A 133 13.93 4.69 4.78
C PHE A 133 12.78 5.21 3.92
N THR A 134 11.87 4.30 3.58
CA THR A 134 10.63 4.65 2.88
C THR A 134 9.60 5.12 3.90
N TYR A 135 8.73 6.05 3.51
CA TYR A 135 7.63 6.51 4.35
C TYR A 135 6.42 6.88 3.51
N LEU A 136 5.25 6.83 4.14
CA LEU A 136 4.00 7.32 3.55
C LEU A 136 4.00 8.85 3.62
N SER A 137 4.25 9.50 2.48
CA SER A 137 4.36 10.95 2.41
C SER A 137 3.00 11.64 2.33
N ASN A 138 2.04 10.99 1.66
CA ASN A 138 0.67 11.48 1.51
C ASN A 138 -0.30 10.31 1.42
N ILE A 139 -1.45 10.48 2.07
CA ILE A 139 -2.60 9.58 1.96
C ILE A 139 -3.86 10.41 1.74
N LYS A 140 -4.52 10.17 0.62
CA LYS A 140 -5.83 10.73 0.32
C LYS A 140 -6.85 9.61 0.30
N THR A 141 -7.90 9.77 1.08
CA THR A 141 -9.00 8.83 1.16
C THR A 141 -10.30 9.52 0.79
N THR A 142 -11.06 8.94 -0.13
CA THR A 142 -12.35 9.46 -0.58
C THR A 142 -13.42 8.40 -0.45
N TYR A 143 -14.52 8.76 0.18
CA TYR A 143 -15.74 7.97 0.31
C TYR A 143 -16.82 8.65 -0.52
N ALA A 144 -17.24 7.96 -1.58
CA ALA A 144 -18.22 8.48 -2.52
C ALA A 144 -19.31 7.45 -2.85
N SER A 145 -20.53 7.96 -2.97
CA SER A 145 -21.60 7.29 -3.71
C SER A 145 -21.53 7.70 -5.18
N ALA A 146 -22.26 6.99 -6.07
CA ALA A 146 -22.24 7.21 -7.53
C ALA A 146 -22.53 8.67 -7.98
N LYS A 147 -23.04 9.54 -7.10
CA LYS A 147 -23.37 10.94 -7.41
C LYS A 147 -22.87 11.98 -6.39
N ILE A 148 -22.39 11.57 -5.21
CA ILE A 148 -22.08 12.50 -4.11
C ILE A 148 -20.83 12.00 -3.37
N GLU A 149 -19.80 12.84 -3.33
CA GLU A 149 -18.69 12.70 -2.38
C GLU A 149 -19.20 13.02 -0.98
N THR A 150 -19.05 12.09 -0.05
CA THR A 150 -19.59 12.23 1.31
C THR A 150 -18.52 12.65 2.30
N PHE A 151 -17.30 12.20 2.08
CA PHE A 151 -16.17 12.44 2.97
C PHE A 151 -14.88 12.27 2.17
N SER A 152 -13.98 13.25 2.26
CA SER A 152 -12.62 13.16 1.72
C SER A 152 -11.64 13.66 2.76
N LEU A 153 -10.58 12.90 2.96
CA LEU A 153 -9.52 13.18 3.91
C LEU A 153 -8.17 13.04 3.21
N ASP A 154 -7.43 14.13 3.14
CA ASP A 154 -6.13 14.24 2.50
C ASP A 154 -5.10 14.69 3.54
N LEU A 155 -4.14 13.80 3.82
CA LEU A 155 -3.14 13.97 4.87
C LEU A 155 -1.73 13.98 4.29
N LEU A 156 -0.92 14.92 4.74
CA LEU A 156 0.47 15.09 4.33
C LEU A 156 1.41 14.91 5.52
N SER A 157 2.44 14.09 5.35
CA SER A 157 3.46 13.84 6.37
C SER A 157 4.30 15.09 6.64
N ASP A 158 4.57 15.38 7.92
CA ASP A 158 5.44 16.47 8.37
C ASP A 158 6.86 16.38 7.79
N LEU A 159 7.31 15.16 7.47
CA LEU A 159 8.65 14.92 6.95
C LEU A 159 8.88 15.56 5.58
N THR A 160 7.83 15.72 4.77
CA THR A 160 7.92 16.34 3.44
C THR A 160 8.55 17.74 3.46
N ARG A 161 8.43 18.46 4.59
CA ARG A 161 8.99 19.81 4.78
C ARG A 161 10.25 19.83 5.67
N ARG A 162 10.72 18.67 6.15
CA ARG A 162 11.72 18.54 7.23
C ARG A 162 12.82 17.52 6.93
N GLU A 163 13.11 17.30 5.65
CA GLU A 163 14.10 16.30 5.19
C GLU A 163 15.55 16.63 5.63
N GLY A 164 15.83 17.89 5.96
CA GLY A 164 17.12 18.32 6.50
C GLY A 164 17.41 17.85 7.93
N ALA A 165 16.41 17.36 8.66
CA ALA A 165 16.53 16.95 10.05
C ALA A 165 17.38 15.67 10.25
N GLU A 166 17.83 15.41 11.48
CA GLU A 166 18.50 14.17 11.83
C GLU A 166 17.58 12.96 11.71
N LYS A 167 18.13 11.75 11.50
CA LYS A 167 17.35 10.52 11.28
C LYS A 167 16.24 10.30 12.32
N ALA A 168 16.54 10.48 13.61
CA ALA A 168 15.56 10.28 14.69
C ALA A 168 14.39 11.27 14.59
N GLN A 169 14.65 12.52 14.21
CA GLN A 169 13.60 13.52 13.97
C GLN A 169 12.83 13.21 12.69
N ARG A 170 13.51 12.76 11.63
CA ARG A 170 12.85 12.34 10.38
C ARG A 170 11.86 11.20 10.62
N LEU A 171 12.23 10.18 11.39
CA LEU A 171 11.33 9.09 11.77
C LEU A 171 10.09 9.60 12.54
N LYS A 172 10.28 10.54 13.47
CA LYS A 172 9.16 11.18 14.19
C LYS A 172 8.25 11.97 13.25
N HIS A 173 8.81 12.73 12.31
CA HIS A 173 8.04 13.50 11.33
C HIS A 173 7.36 12.61 10.27
N ALA A 174 7.94 11.44 9.96
CA ALA A 174 7.37 10.50 9.00
C ALA A 174 6.01 9.96 9.47
N ARG A 175 5.86 9.74 10.78
CA ARG A 175 4.63 9.22 11.40
C ARG A 175 3.63 10.30 11.82
N SER A 176 3.93 11.58 11.59
CA SER A 176 3.06 12.72 11.91
C SER A 176 2.53 13.36 10.63
N PHE A 177 1.24 13.67 10.60
CA PHE A 177 0.55 14.18 9.44
C PHE A 177 -0.35 15.37 9.79
N ASN A 178 -0.55 16.26 8.83
CA ASN A 178 -1.53 17.33 8.90
C ASN A 178 -2.49 17.24 7.72
N PHE A 179 -3.60 17.96 7.77
CA PHE A 179 -4.41 18.20 6.59
C PHE A 179 -3.55 18.77 5.45
N ALA A 180 -3.65 18.19 4.26
CA ALA A 180 -2.92 18.66 3.09
C ALA A 180 -3.45 20.02 2.59
N SER A 181 -4.72 20.32 2.85
CA SER A 181 -5.39 21.56 2.44
C SER A 181 -6.57 21.90 3.37
N GLU A 182 -6.98 23.17 3.35
CA GLU A 182 -8.21 23.62 4.02
C GLU A 182 -9.45 22.88 3.50
N GLN A 183 -9.50 22.58 2.21
CA GLN A 183 -10.59 21.80 1.59
C GLN A 183 -10.75 20.42 2.24
N SER A 184 -9.64 19.76 2.59
CA SER A 184 -9.71 18.49 3.30
C SER A 184 -10.27 18.66 4.71
N ARG A 185 -9.82 19.69 5.45
CA ARG A 185 -10.33 19.99 6.79
C ARG A 185 -11.83 20.28 6.76
N ASP A 186 -12.26 21.08 5.79
CA ASP A 186 -13.66 21.48 5.61
C ASP A 186 -14.55 20.30 5.21
N SER A 187 -14.02 19.33 4.45
CA SER A 187 -14.69 18.07 4.14
C SER A 187 -14.94 17.22 5.40
N VAL A 188 -13.93 17.10 6.29
CA VAL A 188 -14.09 16.43 7.59
C VAL A 188 -15.12 17.16 8.46
N PHE A 189 -15.01 18.49 8.58
CA PHE A 189 -15.98 19.30 9.31
C PHE A 189 -17.41 19.09 8.79
N THR A 190 -17.59 19.16 7.47
CA THR A 190 -18.90 18.98 6.83
C THR A 190 -19.48 17.61 7.14
N TYR A 191 -18.66 16.56 7.11
CA TYR A 191 -19.09 15.22 7.48
C TYR A 191 -19.49 15.13 8.96
N LEU A 192 -18.64 15.63 9.86
CA LEU A 192 -18.90 15.65 11.30
C LEU A 192 -20.16 16.43 11.67
N SER A 193 -20.37 17.61 11.07
CA SER A 193 -21.55 18.46 11.31
C SER A 193 -22.88 17.82 10.89
N LYS A 194 -22.85 16.81 10.01
CA LYS A 194 -24.03 16.09 9.53
C LYS A 194 -24.40 14.90 10.41
N LEU A 195 -23.57 14.57 11.41
CA LEU A 195 -23.89 13.50 12.35
C LEU A 195 -25.09 13.91 13.21
N LYS A 196 -26.06 13.01 13.35
CA LYS A 196 -27.38 13.31 13.95
C LYS A 196 -27.34 13.88 15.37
N PHE A 197 -26.30 13.56 16.13
CA PHE A 197 -26.14 13.97 17.52
C PHE A 197 -25.35 15.28 17.69
N ILE A 198 -24.89 15.89 16.59
CA ILE A 198 -24.13 17.14 16.61
C ILE A 198 -25.09 18.32 16.43
N SER A 199 -25.20 19.15 17.47
CA SER A 199 -25.92 20.42 17.41
C SER A 199 -25.03 21.55 16.87
N LYS A 200 -25.64 22.64 16.40
CA LYS A 200 -24.93 23.83 15.88
C LYS A 200 -23.97 24.46 16.90
N GLU A 201 -24.23 24.29 18.19
CA GLU A 201 -23.38 24.82 19.26
C GLU A 201 -21.99 24.19 19.24
N HIS A 202 -21.89 22.89 18.93
CA HIS A 202 -20.62 22.16 18.83
C HIS A 202 -19.80 22.52 17.58
N HIS A 203 -20.39 23.20 16.58
CA HIS A 203 -19.68 23.46 15.32
C HIS A 203 -18.43 24.32 15.51
N LYS A 204 -18.51 25.33 16.40
CA LYS A 204 -17.36 26.20 16.70
C LYS A 204 -16.21 25.41 17.33
N ASP A 205 -16.54 24.52 18.25
CA ASP A 205 -15.55 23.67 18.93
C ASP A 205 -14.92 22.68 17.96
N ILE A 206 -15.70 22.06 17.07
CA ILE A 206 -15.16 21.16 16.04
C ILE A 206 -14.19 21.92 15.12
N VAL A 207 -14.55 23.12 14.66
CA VAL A 207 -13.66 23.92 13.80
C VAL A 207 -12.37 24.29 14.53
N LYS A 208 -12.45 24.71 15.80
CA LYS A 208 -11.29 25.03 16.64
C LYS A 208 -10.37 23.81 16.75
N ASP A 209 -10.90 22.68 17.16
CA ASP A 209 -10.14 21.44 17.32
C ASP A 209 -9.49 20.99 16.00
N LEU A 210 -10.22 21.05 14.88
CA LEU A 210 -9.70 20.67 13.57
C LEU A 210 -8.49 21.51 13.10
N ASN A 211 -8.31 22.72 13.63
CA ASN A 211 -7.13 23.55 13.36
C ASN A 211 -5.91 23.13 14.19
N ASP A 212 -6.13 22.56 15.38
CA ASP A 212 -5.09 22.32 16.38
C ASP A 212 -4.71 20.84 16.52
N ILE A 213 -5.26 19.98 15.64
CA ILE A 213 -4.94 18.55 15.61
C ILE A 213 -3.80 18.22 14.66
N ARG A 214 -3.11 17.12 14.95
CA ARG A 214 -2.29 16.36 14.00
C ARG A 214 -2.75 14.92 14.00
N PHE A 215 -2.45 14.22 12.93
CA PHE A 215 -2.69 12.80 12.82
C PHE A 215 -1.38 12.06 13.05
N THR A 216 -1.46 10.93 13.73
CA THR A 216 -0.31 10.07 13.99
C THR A 216 -0.61 8.62 13.64
N SER A 217 0.40 7.92 13.15
CA SER A 217 0.37 6.46 13.05
C SER A 217 0.80 5.85 14.38
N ASP A 218 0.05 4.84 14.83
CA ASP A 218 0.43 4.02 15.98
C ASP A 218 1.19 2.75 15.54
N LEU A 219 1.51 1.89 16.50
CA LEU A 219 2.21 0.63 16.27
C LEU A 219 1.33 -0.49 15.70
N ASN A 220 0.04 -0.25 15.42
CA ASN A 220 -0.89 -1.26 14.92
C ASN A 220 -1.21 -1.08 13.44
N TYR A 221 -1.09 0.15 12.93
CA TYR A 221 -1.47 0.49 11.55
C TYR A 221 -0.32 1.18 10.80
N ALA A 222 -0.13 0.82 9.54
CA ALA A 222 0.83 1.49 8.64
C ALA A 222 0.29 2.80 8.01
N THR A 223 -0.90 3.24 8.42
CA THR A 223 -1.54 4.48 7.98
C THR A 223 -1.86 5.34 9.21
N PRO A 224 -2.13 6.65 9.07
CA PRO A 224 -2.52 7.47 10.22
C PRO A 224 -3.76 6.86 10.87
N SER A 225 -3.75 6.70 12.19
CA SER A 225 -4.77 5.95 12.94
C SER A 225 -5.23 6.63 14.22
N SER A 226 -4.57 7.73 14.60
CA SER A 226 -4.83 8.48 15.83
C SER A 226 -4.70 9.98 15.60
N VAL A 227 -5.27 10.76 16.52
CA VAL A 227 -5.16 12.21 16.58
C VAL A 227 -4.34 12.61 17.80
N ALA A 228 -3.33 13.45 17.57
CA ALA A 228 -2.57 14.13 18.61
C ALA A 228 -2.97 15.61 18.65
N ILE A 229 -3.05 16.17 19.84
CA ILE A 229 -3.44 17.55 20.08
C ILE A 229 -2.17 18.41 20.22
N GLN A 230 -2.09 19.55 19.53
CA GLN A 230 -0.91 20.43 19.56
C GLN A 230 -0.91 21.35 20.79
N ASP A 231 -2.06 21.94 21.14
CA ASP A 231 -2.22 22.92 22.21
C ASP A 231 -3.32 22.51 23.19
N LYS A 232 -3.42 23.18 24.35
CA LYS A 232 -4.52 22.89 25.31
C LYS A 232 -5.87 23.20 24.67
N ILE A 233 -6.59 22.15 24.26
CA ILE A 233 -7.97 22.25 23.81
C ILE A 233 -8.91 22.33 25.03
N GLU A 234 -9.90 23.20 24.97
CA GLU A 234 -10.91 23.38 26.04
C GLU A 234 -11.99 22.29 26.06
N SER A 235 -12.47 21.79 24.90
CA SER A 235 -13.53 20.77 24.82
C SER A 235 -13.04 19.38 24.38
N GLY A 236 -12.07 19.30 23.46
CA GLY A 236 -11.49 18.07 22.92
C GLY A 236 -12.45 17.23 22.08
N PHE A 237 -13.66 17.74 21.87
CA PHE A 237 -14.77 17.00 21.30
C PHE A 237 -14.58 16.74 19.80
N GLY A 238 -14.19 17.76 19.03
CA GLY A 238 -13.88 17.61 17.61
C GLY A 238 -12.66 16.72 17.38
N ALA A 239 -11.65 16.83 18.25
CA ALA A 239 -10.48 15.94 18.22
C ALA A 239 -10.88 14.48 18.46
N ALA A 240 -11.76 14.20 19.44
CA ALA A 240 -12.25 12.86 19.71
C ALA A 240 -13.07 12.27 18.56
N LEU A 241 -13.96 13.07 17.94
CA LEU A 241 -14.72 12.64 16.77
C LEU A 241 -13.80 12.31 15.59
N THR A 242 -12.81 13.18 15.34
CA THR A 242 -11.84 12.98 14.26
C THR A 242 -10.96 11.76 14.52
N ASN A 243 -10.57 11.51 15.78
CA ASN A 243 -9.84 10.32 16.18
C ASN A 243 -10.60 9.04 15.83
N ASN A 244 -11.90 8.99 16.14
CA ASN A 244 -12.73 7.83 15.77
C ASN A 244 -12.75 7.59 14.26
N ILE A 245 -12.92 8.65 13.46
CA ILE A 245 -12.92 8.52 11.99
C ILE A 245 -11.59 7.98 11.49
N ILE A 246 -10.46 8.56 11.90
CA ILE A 246 -9.16 8.13 11.38
C ILE A 246 -8.82 6.69 11.80
N THR A 247 -9.18 6.27 13.02
CA THR A 247 -9.04 4.88 13.45
C THR A 247 -9.88 3.94 12.59
N LEU A 248 -11.13 4.31 12.26
CA LEU A 248 -11.98 3.50 11.39
C LEU A 248 -11.42 3.41 9.96
N VAL A 249 -10.88 4.50 9.41
CA VAL A 249 -10.23 4.51 8.09
C VAL A 249 -9.02 3.57 8.08
N ALA A 250 -8.14 3.67 9.08
CA ALA A 250 -6.95 2.81 9.19
C ALA A 250 -7.33 1.32 9.28
N LYS A 251 -8.33 1.00 10.11
CA LYS A 251 -8.86 -0.36 10.26
C LYS A 251 -9.46 -0.89 8.96
N ASP A 252 -10.26 -0.08 8.27
CA ASP A 252 -10.86 -0.48 6.99
C ASP A 252 -9.80 -0.81 5.93
N ILE A 253 -8.78 0.05 5.77
CA ILE A 253 -7.68 -0.21 4.84
C ILE A 253 -7.00 -1.54 5.19
N GLN A 254 -6.67 -1.74 6.47
CA GLN A 254 -6.02 -2.97 6.92
C GLN A 254 -6.89 -4.22 6.65
N GLU A 255 -8.19 -4.18 6.97
CA GLU A 255 -9.13 -5.26 6.70
C GLU A 255 -9.28 -5.56 5.20
N ALA A 256 -9.37 -4.50 4.37
CA ALA A 256 -9.47 -4.64 2.92
C ALA A 256 -8.24 -5.37 2.34
N PHE A 257 -7.03 -4.97 2.74
CA PHE A 257 -5.81 -5.65 2.27
C PHE A 257 -5.58 -7.03 2.91
N ASN A 258 -6.06 -7.26 4.13
CA ASN A 258 -6.05 -8.59 4.75
C ASN A 258 -6.94 -9.58 3.98
N SER A 259 -8.03 -9.11 3.35
CA SER A 259 -8.92 -9.96 2.54
C SER A 259 -8.30 -10.49 1.24
N ILE A 260 -7.12 -9.99 0.84
CA ILE A 260 -6.42 -10.46 -0.37
C ILE A 260 -5.66 -11.76 -0.08
N THR A 261 -5.96 -12.83 -0.79
CA THR A 261 -5.18 -14.08 -0.72
C THR A 261 -4.31 -14.22 -1.96
N TYR A 262 -3.03 -14.49 -1.77
CA TYR A 262 -2.08 -14.74 -2.86
C TYR A 262 -1.74 -16.23 -2.93
N LEU A 263 -2.11 -16.86 -4.05
CA LEU A 263 -1.85 -18.28 -4.28
C LEU A 263 -0.43 -18.57 -4.76
N GLY A 264 0.31 -17.53 -5.17
CA GLY A 264 1.62 -17.68 -5.78
C GLY A 264 1.57 -18.28 -7.20
N PRO A 265 2.74 -18.46 -7.83
CA PRO A 265 2.85 -19.17 -9.10
C PRO A 265 2.48 -20.65 -8.92
N LEU A 266 1.58 -21.17 -9.76
CA LEU A 266 1.26 -22.60 -9.80
C LEU A 266 2.38 -23.46 -10.42
N ARG A 267 3.48 -22.82 -10.86
CA ARG A 267 4.65 -23.48 -11.45
C ARG A 267 5.80 -23.50 -10.45
N SER A 268 6.56 -24.58 -10.45
CA SER A 268 7.80 -24.67 -9.70
C SER A 268 8.83 -23.64 -10.22
N HIS A 269 9.53 -22.98 -9.28
CA HIS A 269 10.66 -22.13 -9.63
C HIS A 269 11.91 -23.00 -9.89
N PRO A 270 12.79 -22.60 -10.82
CA PRO A 270 14.09 -23.23 -10.97
C PRO A 270 14.86 -23.21 -9.64
N SER A 271 15.37 -24.36 -9.22
CA SER A 271 16.16 -24.47 -7.99
C SER A 271 17.62 -24.14 -8.27
N ARG A 272 18.33 -23.56 -7.30
CA ARG A 272 19.79 -23.36 -7.43
C ARG A 272 20.57 -24.68 -7.44
N PHE A 273 20.04 -25.68 -6.74
CA PHE A 273 20.63 -27.01 -6.63
C PHE A 273 19.61 -28.05 -7.07
N TYR A 274 20.05 -28.95 -7.94
CA TYR A 274 19.27 -30.08 -8.40
C TYR A 274 19.94 -31.35 -7.90
N ALA A 275 19.27 -32.05 -6.97
CA ALA A 275 19.73 -33.36 -6.52
C ALA A 275 19.19 -34.43 -7.50
N PRO A 276 20.05 -35.25 -8.10
CA PRO A 276 19.58 -36.40 -8.88
C PRO A 276 18.91 -37.40 -7.91
N LYS A 277 17.58 -37.46 -7.91
CA LYS A 277 16.84 -38.50 -7.17
C LYS A 277 16.78 -39.77 -8.02
N GLY A 278 17.11 -40.90 -7.41
CA GLY A 278 17.44 -42.16 -8.08
C GLY A 278 16.29 -42.98 -8.64
N ASP A 279 15.09 -42.43 -8.84
CA ASP A 279 13.99 -43.23 -9.38
C ASP A 279 13.08 -42.39 -10.29
N GLN A 280 12.64 -43.01 -11.39
CA GLN A 280 11.71 -42.53 -12.44
C GLN A 280 12.27 -41.93 -13.76
N SER A 281 11.59 -42.40 -14.83
CA SER A 281 11.55 -42.17 -16.30
C SER A 281 12.48 -41.16 -16.99
N GLY A 282 12.95 -41.52 -18.19
CA GLY A 282 13.69 -40.66 -19.15
C GLY A 282 12.89 -39.49 -19.77
N SER A 283 11.96 -38.92 -19.01
CA SER A 283 11.19 -37.72 -19.34
C SER A 283 11.63 -36.57 -18.43
N VAL A 284 11.60 -35.34 -18.94
CA VAL A 284 11.86 -34.14 -18.12
C VAL A 284 10.74 -33.83 -17.12
N GLY A 285 9.67 -34.63 -17.09
CA GLY A 285 8.50 -34.40 -16.24
C GLY A 285 7.52 -33.40 -16.87
N LYS A 286 6.34 -33.24 -16.27
CA LYS A 286 5.26 -32.42 -16.86
C LYS A 286 5.60 -30.92 -16.82
N GLN A 287 6.38 -30.50 -15.83
CA GLN A 287 6.81 -29.12 -15.62
C GLN A 287 8.28 -28.89 -15.97
N GLY A 288 8.98 -29.90 -16.49
CA GLY A 288 10.43 -29.84 -16.71
C GLY A 288 11.23 -29.99 -15.40
N GLU A 289 10.62 -30.52 -14.34
CA GLU A 289 11.22 -30.68 -13.02
C GLU A 289 12.48 -31.57 -13.03
N ASN A 290 12.60 -32.47 -14.00
CA ASN A 290 13.74 -33.37 -14.16
C ASN A 290 14.75 -32.90 -15.22
N THR A 291 14.57 -31.72 -15.83
CA THR A 291 15.45 -31.22 -16.91
C THR A 291 16.93 -31.20 -16.51
N ALA A 292 17.25 -30.71 -15.31
CA ALA A 292 18.64 -30.65 -14.85
C ALA A 292 19.28 -32.05 -14.71
N ARG A 293 18.53 -33.03 -14.20
CA ARG A 293 18.96 -34.43 -14.14
C ARG A 293 19.16 -35.02 -15.53
N PHE A 294 18.20 -34.80 -16.43
CA PHE A 294 18.27 -35.32 -17.80
C PHE A 294 19.49 -34.77 -18.56
N ILE A 295 19.78 -33.48 -18.41
CA ILE A 295 20.99 -32.86 -18.97
C ILE A 295 22.24 -33.49 -18.35
N TYR A 296 22.29 -33.66 -17.02
CA TYR A 296 23.42 -34.27 -16.33
C TYR A 296 23.69 -35.71 -16.79
N GLU A 297 22.65 -36.56 -16.86
CA GLU A 297 22.77 -37.97 -17.26
C GLU A 297 23.16 -38.16 -18.74
N LYS A 298 22.78 -37.22 -19.61
CA LYS A 298 23.05 -37.25 -21.05
C LYS A 298 24.24 -36.35 -21.45
N SER A 299 24.90 -35.75 -20.46
CA SER A 299 26.12 -34.97 -20.67
C SER A 299 27.27 -35.92 -21.02
N PRO A 300 28.18 -35.57 -21.95
CA PRO A 300 28.31 -34.26 -22.60
C PRO A 300 27.48 -34.09 -23.88
N GLU A 301 26.94 -35.17 -24.45
CA GLU A 301 26.34 -35.15 -25.80
C GLU A 301 25.17 -34.16 -25.92
N ILE A 302 24.24 -34.17 -24.95
CA ILE A 302 23.08 -33.27 -25.00
C ILE A 302 23.48 -31.82 -24.72
N THR A 303 24.45 -31.61 -23.85
CA THR A 303 24.98 -30.29 -23.52
C THR A 303 25.62 -29.65 -24.75
N GLY A 304 26.35 -30.43 -25.55
CA GLY A 304 26.91 -29.98 -26.83
C GLY A 304 25.84 -29.51 -27.80
N LYS A 305 24.79 -30.32 -28.03
CA LYS A 305 23.67 -29.96 -28.92
C LYS A 305 22.90 -28.73 -28.44
N ILE A 306 22.67 -28.60 -27.13
CA ILE A 306 22.01 -27.43 -26.54
C ILE A 306 22.84 -26.17 -26.78
N ASN A 307 24.15 -26.23 -26.51
CA ASN A 307 25.04 -25.09 -26.72
C ASN A 307 25.12 -24.70 -28.21
N GLU A 308 25.23 -25.67 -29.12
CA GLU A 308 25.21 -25.42 -30.56
C GLU A 308 23.90 -24.74 -31.00
N TRP A 309 22.75 -25.17 -30.48
CA TRP A 309 21.47 -24.52 -30.76
C TRP A 309 21.43 -23.08 -30.25
N PHE A 310 21.91 -22.81 -29.02
CA PHE A 310 21.99 -21.45 -28.48
C PHE A 310 22.97 -20.55 -29.20
N HIS A 311 23.99 -21.10 -29.87
CA HIS A 311 24.90 -20.30 -30.71
C HIS A 311 24.27 -19.89 -32.05
N ASN A 312 23.23 -20.59 -32.50
CA ASN A 312 22.54 -20.33 -33.75
C ASN A 312 21.30 -19.42 -33.61
N PHE A 313 20.98 -18.98 -32.39
CA PHE A 313 19.84 -18.11 -32.04
C PHE A 313 20.32 -16.86 -31.29
#